data_AF-A0A292ECM1-F1
#
_entry.id   AF-A0A292ECM1-F1
#
_cell.length_a   1.000
_cell.length_b   1.000
_cell.length_c   1.000
_cell.angle_alpha   90.00
_cell.angle_beta   90.00
_cell.angle_gamma   90.00
#
_symmetry.space_group_name_H-M   'P 1'
#
loop_
_entity.id
_entity.type
_entity.pdbx_description
1 polymer ?
#
loop_
_entity_poly.entity_id
_entity_poly.type
_entity_poly.pdbx_seq_one_letter_code
_entity_poly.pdbx_strand_id
1 'polypeptide(L)'
;MPKKQKRDKAYYKERLKRDYPTIYADLKAGKYRTVTDAAICAGLKKPRTRLHELKNAWSKAGSAERSDFLAWLAATGVLPATASSTATTSTSIATGRYLLPATIARINYIKARRDVSAGDIMGEMGFTKLDPSLGLALLQGYGLRLSVIAALEAWLEKNKTV
;
A
#
# COMPACT_ATOMS: atom_id res chain seq x y z
N MET A 1 7.05 -25.24 -11.05
CA MET A 1 5.81 -24.98 -10.27
C MET A 1 4.60 -25.23 -11.17
N PRO A 2 3.52 -25.87 -10.68
CA PRO A 2 2.33 -26.12 -11.48
C PRO A 2 1.68 -24.79 -11.88
N LYS A 3 1.26 -24.69 -13.15
CA LYS A 3 0.61 -23.50 -13.70
C LYS A 3 -0.71 -23.27 -12.95
N LYS A 4 -0.88 -22.08 -12.37
CA LYS A 4 -2.15 -21.71 -11.71
C LYS A 4 -3.29 -21.87 -12.71
N GLN A 5 -4.33 -22.59 -12.29
CA GLN A 5 -5.51 -22.81 -13.13
C GLN A 5 -6.15 -21.49 -13.53
N LYS A 6 -6.38 -21.30 -14.83
CA LYS A 6 -7.07 -20.13 -15.36
C LYS A 6 -8.56 -20.24 -15.04
N ARG A 7 -9.08 -19.33 -14.21
CA ARG A 7 -10.50 -19.26 -13.81
C ARG A 7 -11.22 -18.16 -14.59
N ASP A 8 -11.29 -18.32 -15.89
CA ASP A 8 -11.96 -17.38 -16.79
C ASP A 8 -13.44 -17.73 -17.03
N LYS A 9 -14.11 -17.01 -17.94
CA LYS A 9 -15.53 -17.22 -18.26
C LYS A 9 -15.81 -18.65 -18.74
N ALA A 10 -14.92 -19.24 -19.53
CA ALA A 10 -15.08 -20.59 -20.07
C ALA A 10 -15.01 -21.62 -18.94
N TYR A 11 -14.05 -21.46 -18.02
CA TYR A 11 -13.95 -22.29 -16.82
C TYR A 11 -15.25 -22.31 -16.00
N TYR A 12 -15.82 -21.14 -15.70
CA TYR A 12 -17.08 -21.08 -14.93
C TYR A 12 -18.28 -21.60 -15.72
N LYS A 13 -18.31 -21.42 -17.05
CA LYS A 13 -19.39 -21.97 -17.90
C LYS A 13 -19.41 -23.49 -17.86
N GLU A 14 -18.25 -24.14 -18.02
CA GLU A 14 -18.14 -25.60 -17.92
C GLU A 14 -18.47 -26.10 -16.51
N ARG A 15 -18.01 -25.37 -15.49
CA ARG A 15 -18.32 -25.73 -14.10
C ARG A 15 -19.81 -25.60 -13.77
N LEU A 16 -20.48 -24.57 -14.27
CA LEU A 16 -21.94 -24.43 -14.15
C LEU A 16 -22.66 -25.59 -14.85
N LYS A 17 -22.23 -25.97 -16.05
CA LYS A 17 -22.82 -27.10 -16.79
C LYS A 17 -22.69 -28.42 -16.04
N ARG A 18 -21.53 -28.66 -15.41
CA ARG A 18 -21.22 -29.91 -14.71
C ARG A 18 -21.80 -29.97 -13.29
N ASP A 19 -21.61 -28.92 -12.51
CA ASP A 19 -21.87 -28.94 -11.06
C ASP A 19 -23.24 -28.30 -10.72
N TYR A 20 -23.81 -27.45 -11.59
CA TYR A 20 -25.06 -26.69 -11.34
C TYR A 20 -25.99 -26.66 -12.58
N PRO A 21 -26.47 -27.82 -13.06
CA PRO A 21 -27.19 -27.92 -14.34
C PRO A 21 -28.45 -27.06 -14.40
N THR A 22 -29.18 -26.89 -13.27
CA THR A 22 -30.37 -26.03 -13.19
C THR A 22 -30.03 -24.56 -13.41
N ILE A 23 -28.96 -24.06 -12.78
CA ILE A 23 -28.50 -22.67 -12.94
C ILE A 23 -27.96 -22.45 -14.36
N TYR A 24 -27.34 -23.47 -14.95
CA TYR A 24 -26.90 -23.43 -16.35
C TYR A 24 -28.07 -23.39 -17.35
N ALA A 25 -29.16 -24.10 -17.07
CA ALA A 25 -30.39 -24.01 -17.86
C ALA A 25 -31.02 -22.62 -17.77
N ASP A 26 -31.11 -22.05 -16.57
CA ASP A 26 -31.57 -20.66 -16.34
C ASP A 26 -30.70 -19.64 -17.09
N LEU A 27 -29.38 -19.84 -17.12
CA LEU A 27 -28.46 -19.01 -17.91
C LEU A 27 -28.75 -19.12 -19.41
N LYS A 28 -28.99 -20.33 -19.94
CA LYS A 28 -29.35 -20.53 -21.35
C LYS A 28 -30.71 -19.93 -21.70
N ALA A 29 -31.66 -19.96 -20.77
CA ALA A 29 -32.96 -19.34 -20.91
C ALA A 29 -32.93 -17.79 -20.79
N GLY A 30 -31.74 -17.20 -20.52
CA GLY A 30 -31.55 -15.75 -20.45
C GLY A 30 -31.91 -15.11 -19.11
N LYS A 31 -32.26 -15.91 -18.09
CA LYS A 31 -32.58 -15.41 -16.74
C LYS A 31 -31.36 -14.74 -16.06
N TYR A 32 -30.16 -15.22 -16.36
CA TYR A 32 -28.91 -14.56 -15.98
C TYR A 32 -28.30 -13.86 -17.20
N ARG A 33 -28.03 -12.55 -17.07
CA ARG A 33 -27.44 -11.73 -18.14
C ARG A 33 -26.06 -12.24 -18.54
N THR A 34 -25.28 -12.75 -17.59
CA THR A 34 -23.93 -13.25 -17.85
C THR A 34 -23.61 -14.53 -17.09
N VAL A 35 -22.59 -15.26 -17.58
CA VAL A 35 -21.99 -16.41 -16.87
C VAL A 35 -21.50 -16.03 -15.47
N THR A 36 -21.05 -14.78 -15.27
CA THR A 36 -20.61 -14.31 -13.95
C THR A 36 -21.78 -14.24 -12.97
N ASP A 37 -22.94 -13.75 -13.41
CA ASP A 37 -24.13 -13.63 -12.55
C ASP A 37 -24.63 -15.02 -12.14
N ALA A 38 -24.69 -15.95 -13.10
CA ALA A 38 -25.00 -17.35 -12.83
C ALA A 38 -23.97 -18.00 -11.88
N ALA A 39 -22.67 -17.72 -12.06
CA ALA A 39 -21.62 -18.24 -11.18
C ALA A 39 -21.66 -17.63 -9.77
N ILE A 40 -22.11 -16.38 -9.63
CA ILE A 40 -22.34 -15.75 -8.31
C ILE A 40 -23.55 -16.40 -7.63
N CYS A 41 -24.65 -16.60 -8.35
CA CYS A 41 -25.83 -17.30 -7.83
C CYS A 41 -25.51 -18.73 -7.39
N ALA A 42 -24.69 -19.45 -8.16
CA ALA A 42 -24.21 -20.79 -7.82
C ALA A 42 -23.17 -20.82 -6.66
N GLY A 43 -22.81 -19.68 -6.07
CA GLY A 43 -21.79 -19.60 -5.03
C GLY A 43 -20.35 -19.89 -5.51
N LEU A 44 -20.15 -20.07 -6.82
CA LEU A 44 -18.84 -20.35 -7.42
C LEU A 44 -17.92 -19.12 -7.44
N LYS A 45 -18.49 -17.92 -7.35
CA LYS A 45 -17.75 -16.65 -7.37
C LYS A 45 -18.36 -15.65 -6.40
N LYS A 46 -17.52 -14.91 -5.69
CA LYS A 46 -17.96 -13.80 -4.86
C LYS A 46 -18.11 -12.53 -5.70
N PRO A 47 -19.20 -11.76 -5.53
CA PRO A 47 -19.35 -10.47 -6.19
C PRO A 47 -18.25 -9.51 -5.71
N ARG A 48 -17.73 -8.68 -6.63
CA ARG A 48 -16.79 -7.63 -6.26
C ARG A 48 -17.58 -6.49 -5.61
N THR A 49 -17.18 -6.12 -4.41
CA THR A 49 -17.77 -4.98 -3.69
C THR A 49 -17.19 -3.67 -4.23
N ARG A 50 -17.88 -2.55 -4.04
CA ARG A 50 -17.36 -1.23 -4.42
C ARG A 50 -16.02 -0.93 -3.76
N LEU A 51 -15.83 -1.34 -2.51
CA LEU A 51 -14.55 -1.23 -1.81
C LEU A 51 -13.44 -2.02 -2.52
N HIS A 52 -13.72 -3.23 -3.00
CA HIS A 52 -12.75 -4.01 -3.78
C HIS A 52 -12.37 -3.30 -5.09
N GLU A 53 -13.33 -2.67 -5.75
CA GLU A 53 -13.05 -1.91 -6.97
C GLU A 53 -12.21 -0.67 -6.69
N LEU A 54 -12.53 0.09 -5.64
CA LEU A 54 -11.73 1.25 -5.24
C LEU A 54 -10.29 0.85 -4.90
N LYS A 55 -10.09 -0.20 -4.10
CA LYS A 55 -8.74 -0.71 -3.76
C LYS A 55 -7.97 -1.15 -5.00
N ASN A 56 -8.64 -1.86 -5.92
CA ASN A 56 -8.02 -2.32 -7.15
C ASN A 56 -7.66 -1.14 -8.08
N ALA A 57 -8.58 -0.19 -8.29
CA ALA A 57 -8.33 1.00 -9.08
C ALA A 57 -7.18 1.83 -8.49
N TRP A 58 -7.20 2.08 -7.18
CA TRP A 58 -6.11 2.77 -6.48
C TRP A 58 -4.76 2.08 -6.67
N SER A 59 -4.70 0.76 -6.52
CA SER A 59 -3.46 -0.01 -6.70
C SER A 59 -2.88 0.08 -8.13
N LYS A 60 -3.75 0.26 -9.13
CA LYS A 60 -3.38 0.35 -10.55
C LYS A 60 -3.13 1.78 -11.02
N ALA A 61 -3.69 2.77 -10.33
CA ALA A 61 -3.51 4.17 -10.63
C ALA A 61 -2.04 4.58 -10.48
N GLY A 62 -1.57 5.43 -11.40
CA GLY A 62 -0.25 6.04 -11.36
C GLY A 62 -0.15 7.13 -10.29
N SER A 63 1.07 7.66 -10.09
CA SER A 63 1.31 8.70 -9.07
C SER A 63 0.52 9.98 -9.32
N ALA A 64 0.35 10.40 -10.58
CA ALA A 64 -0.46 11.57 -10.95
C ALA A 64 -1.94 11.36 -10.61
N GLU A 65 -2.54 10.26 -11.10
CA GLU A 65 -3.94 9.93 -10.86
C GLU A 65 -4.28 9.79 -9.37
N ARG A 66 -3.36 9.24 -8.58
CA ARG A 66 -3.51 9.16 -7.12
C ARG A 66 -3.49 10.55 -6.46
N SER A 67 -2.63 11.44 -6.95
CA SER A 67 -2.52 12.81 -6.43
C SER A 67 -3.78 13.61 -6.74
N ASP A 68 -4.29 13.50 -7.97
CA ASP A 68 -5.53 14.16 -8.40
C ASP A 68 -6.73 13.66 -7.57
N PHE A 69 -6.80 12.35 -7.30
CA PHE A 69 -7.86 11.78 -6.48
C PHE A 69 -7.81 12.28 -5.03
N LEU A 70 -6.61 12.41 -4.44
CA LEU A 70 -6.46 12.97 -3.09
C LEU A 70 -6.83 14.46 -3.05
N ALA A 71 -6.44 15.23 -4.07
CA ALA A 71 -6.83 16.62 -4.20
C ALA A 71 -8.36 16.78 -4.30
N TRP A 72 -9.03 15.93 -5.08
CA TRP A 72 -10.49 15.88 -5.15
C TRP A 72 -11.13 15.54 -3.80
N LEU A 73 -10.60 14.55 -3.06
CA LEU A 73 -11.09 14.21 -1.72
C LEU A 73 -10.93 15.36 -0.72
N ALA A 74 -9.82 16.10 -0.80
CA ALA A 74 -9.59 17.29 0.03
C ALA A 74 -10.57 18.41 -0.32
N ALA A 75 -10.79 18.68 -1.62
CA ALA A 75 -11.76 19.67 -2.08
C ALA A 75 -13.21 19.33 -1.68
N THR A 76 -13.53 18.04 -1.56
CA THR A 76 -14.86 17.56 -1.15
C THR A 76 -15.02 17.54 0.39
N GLY A 77 -13.99 17.90 1.15
CA GLY A 77 -14.02 17.91 2.62
C GLY A 77 -14.08 16.51 3.25
N VAL A 78 -13.81 15.45 2.47
CA VAL A 78 -13.76 14.07 2.97
C VAL A 78 -12.46 13.81 3.72
N LEU A 79 -11.37 14.43 3.26
CA LEU A 79 -10.15 14.50 4.04
C LEU A 79 -10.27 15.69 4.99
N PRO A 80 -9.82 15.55 6.25
CA PRO A 80 -9.64 16.72 7.09
C PRO A 80 -8.74 17.68 6.32
N ALA A 81 -9.16 18.94 6.19
CA ALA A 81 -8.33 19.97 5.59
C ALA A 81 -6.99 19.93 6.32
N THR A 82 -5.96 19.41 5.65
CA THR A 82 -4.59 19.61 6.10
C THR A 82 -4.44 21.11 6.02
N ALA A 83 -4.54 21.77 7.17
CA ALA A 83 -4.21 23.16 7.33
C ALA A 83 -2.93 23.38 6.53
N SER A 84 -2.98 24.28 5.55
CA SER A 84 -1.79 24.77 4.87
C SER A 84 -0.75 25.04 5.96
N SER A 85 0.31 24.23 5.98
CA SER A 85 1.37 24.32 6.97
C SER A 85 2.20 25.57 6.72
N THR A 86 1.68 26.71 7.12
CA THR A 86 2.50 27.77 7.68
C THR A 86 2.61 27.52 9.19
N ALA A 87 3.85 27.43 9.66
CA ALA A 87 4.32 27.42 11.05
C ALA A 87 4.66 26.06 11.71
N THR A 88 5.95 25.72 11.62
CA THR A 88 6.87 25.42 12.74
C THR A 88 6.64 24.15 13.60
N THR A 89 7.47 23.13 13.28
CA THR A 89 8.21 22.21 14.16
C THR A 89 7.46 21.32 15.17
N SER A 90 7.01 20.18 14.68
CA SER A 90 7.38 18.86 15.25
C SER A 90 6.91 17.78 14.27
N THR A 91 7.67 17.56 13.21
CA THR A 91 7.37 16.54 12.21
C THR A 91 7.62 15.18 12.85
N SER A 92 6.57 14.54 13.37
CA SER A 92 6.65 13.16 13.85
C SER A 92 7.23 12.28 12.74
N ILE A 93 8.44 11.76 12.92
CA ILE A 93 9.15 11.02 11.86
C ILE A 93 8.62 9.58 11.70
N ALA A 94 7.84 9.12 12.68
CA ALA A 94 7.28 7.78 12.77
C ALA A 94 5.80 7.79 13.20
N THR A 95 5.05 6.77 12.78
CA THR A 95 3.73 6.42 13.32
C THR A 95 3.92 5.21 14.22
N GLY A 96 3.97 5.45 15.54
CA GLY A 96 4.33 4.43 16.52
C GLY A 96 5.77 3.95 16.33
N ARG A 97 5.95 2.71 15.86
CA ARG A 97 7.30 2.14 15.61
C ARG A 97 7.73 2.20 14.14
N TYR A 98 6.88 2.65 13.24
CA TYR A 98 7.12 2.57 11.80
C TYR A 98 7.44 3.96 11.24
N LEU A 99 8.50 4.07 10.44
CA LEU A 99 8.87 5.32 9.79
C LEU A 99 7.80 5.74 8.76
N LEU A 100 7.50 7.04 8.70
CA LEU A 100 6.63 7.55 7.64
C LEU A 100 7.34 7.43 6.28
N PRO A 101 6.58 7.23 5.17
CA PRO A 101 7.15 7.22 3.83
C PRO A 101 7.96 8.48 3.49
N ALA A 102 7.52 9.65 3.95
CA ALA A 102 8.24 10.92 3.77
C ALA A 102 9.60 10.92 4.49
N THR A 103 9.65 10.38 5.72
CA THR A 103 10.89 10.21 6.49
C THR A 103 11.86 9.27 5.77
N ILE A 104 11.37 8.13 5.27
CA ILE A 104 12.18 7.17 4.51
C ILE A 104 12.79 7.84 3.28
N ALA A 105 11.99 8.60 2.53
CA ALA A 105 12.47 9.35 1.36
C ALA A 105 13.55 10.36 1.74
N ARG A 106 13.37 11.11 2.83
CA ARG A 106 14.38 12.07 3.33
C ARG A 106 15.68 11.39 3.76
N ILE A 107 15.60 10.27 4.47
CA ILE A 107 16.78 9.50 4.87
C ILE A 107 17.53 8.99 3.63
N ASN A 108 16.83 8.43 2.65
CA ASN A 108 17.45 7.95 1.42
C ASN A 108 18.09 9.08 0.60
N TYR A 109 17.50 10.26 0.60
CA TYR A 109 18.08 11.45 -0.02
C TYR A 109 19.41 11.84 0.64
N ILE A 110 19.44 11.93 1.98
CA ILE A 110 20.67 12.26 2.71
C ILE A 110 21.73 11.18 2.51
N LYS A 111 21.35 9.89 2.54
CA LYS A 111 22.23 8.76 2.24
C LYS A 111 22.90 8.90 0.88
N ALA A 112 22.12 9.22 -0.16
CA ALA A 112 22.63 9.38 -1.51
C ALA A 112 23.55 10.61 -1.65
N ARG A 113 23.23 11.73 -0.99
CA ARG A 113 24.06 12.95 -1.03
C ARG A 113 25.37 12.84 -0.26
N ARG A 114 25.35 12.15 0.88
CA ARG A 114 26.52 12.00 1.75
C ARG A 114 27.32 10.71 1.48
N ASP A 115 26.83 9.85 0.60
CA ASP A 115 27.36 8.51 0.33
C ASP A 115 27.56 7.69 1.62
N VAL A 116 26.56 7.72 2.52
CA VAL A 116 26.59 7.03 3.81
C VAL A 116 25.66 5.82 3.85
N SER A 117 26.13 4.74 4.49
CA SER A 117 25.33 3.53 4.67
C SER A 117 24.36 3.67 5.86
N ALA A 118 23.37 2.78 5.95
CA ALA A 118 22.47 2.74 7.11
C ALA A 118 23.24 2.39 8.41
N GLY A 119 24.31 1.59 8.32
CA GLY A 119 25.17 1.28 9.46
C GLY A 119 25.97 2.49 9.92
N ASP A 120 26.41 3.35 9.00
CA ASP A 120 27.10 4.60 9.36
C ASP A 120 26.18 5.58 10.06
N ILE A 121 24.91 5.70 9.61
CA ILE A 121 23.89 6.49 10.30
C ILE A 121 23.65 5.96 11.71
N MET A 122 23.55 4.63 11.88
CA MET A 122 23.45 4.02 13.22
C MET A 122 24.66 4.39 14.09
N GLY A 123 25.87 4.39 13.53
CA GLY A 123 27.09 4.86 14.21
C GLY A 123 27.04 6.32 14.61
N GLU A 124 26.59 7.21 13.72
CA GLU A 124 26.44 8.65 13.99
C GLU A 124 25.40 8.94 15.09
N MET A 125 24.42 8.06 15.24
CA MET A 125 23.41 8.10 16.31
C MET A 125 23.86 7.46 17.62
N GLY A 126 25.09 6.91 17.69
CA GLY A 126 25.63 6.27 18.89
C GLY A 126 25.23 4.80 19.06
N PHE A 127 24.69 4.15 18.03
CA PHE A 127 24.41 2.72 18.03
C PHE A 127 25.51 1.94 17.31
N THR A 128 25.50 0.61 17.47
CA THR A 128 26.43 -0.27 16.77
C THR A 128 26.18 -0.21 15.26
N LYS A 129 27.24 0.00 14.46
CA LYS A 129 27.15 0.01 12.98
C LYS A 129 26.59 -1.28 12.38
N LEU A 130 26.75 -2.40 13.09
CA LEU A 130 26.25 -3.72 12.71
C LEU A 130 24.77 -3.95 13.06
N ASP A 131 24.11 -3.00 13.74
CA ASP A 131 22.68 -3.11 14.05
C ASP A 131 21.85 -2.96 12.75
N PRO A 132 21.15 -4.01 12.29
CA PRO A 132 20.43 -3.98 11.03
C PRO A 132 19.10 -3.23 11.10
N SER A 133 18.69 -2.73 12.28
CA SER A 133 17.35 -2.16 12.53
C SER A 133 16.98 -1.07 11.53
N LEU A 134 17.86 -0.09 11.29
CA LEU A 134 17.59 0.99 10.33
C LEU A 134 17.54 0.48 8.88
N GLY A 135 18.41 -0.46 8.52
CA GLY A 135 18.41 -1.07 7.19
C GLY A 135 17.11 -1.83 6.90
N LEU A 136 16.64 -2.63 7.86
CA LEU A 136 15.38 -3.38 7.76
C LEU A 136 14.16 -2.45 7.75
N ALA A 137 14.20 -1.35 8.51
CA ALA A 137 13.14 -0.34 8.48
C ALA A 137 13.03 0.33 7.10
N LEU A 138 14.15 0.66 6.47
CA LEU A 138 14.19 1.31 5.14
C LEU A 138 13.79 0.35 4.01
N LEU A 139 14.17 -0.93 4.09
CA LEU A 139 13.95 -1.91 3.01
C LEU A 139 12.62 -2.68 3.14
N GLN A 140 12.26 -3.09 4.35
CA GLN A 140 11.14 -4.00 4.61
C GLN A 140 10.06 -3.41 5.52
N GLY A 141 10.22 -2.15 5.96
CA GLY A 141 9.23 -1.48 6.81
C GLY A 141 9.15 -2.06 8.22
N TYR A 142 10.26 -2.58 8.77
CA TYR A 142 10.30 -3.07 10.14
C TYR A 142 10.10 -1.95 11.17
N GLY A 143 9.49 -2.33 12.30
CA GLY A 143 9.33 -1.44 13.43
C GLY A 143 10.66 -1.18 14.14
N LEU A 144 10.98 0.09 14.38
CA LEU A 144 12.13 0.53 15.14
C LEU A 144 11.84 0.58 16.64
N ARG A 145 12.91 0.47 17.44
CA ARG A 145 12.85 0.77 18.87
C ARG A 145 12.67 2.27 19.07
N LEU A 146 11.96 2.66 20.13
CA LEU A 146 11.69 4.07 20.46
C LEU A 146 12.97 4.89 20.64
N SER A 147 14.02 4.29 21.21
CA SER A 147 15.34 4.92 21.35
C SER A 147 15.98 5.26 20.01
N VAL A 148 15.84 4.38 19.01
CA VAL A 148 16.37 4.59 17.65
C VAL A 148 15.57 5.68 16.93
N ILE A 149 14.25 5.74 17.14
CA ILE A 149 13.40 6.80 16.57
C ILE A 149 13.81 8.17 17.13
N ALA A 150 13.97 8.30 18.45
CA ALA A 150 14.37 9.56 19.07
C ALA A 150 15.76 10.03 18.60
N ALA A 151 16.72 9.11 18.48
CA ALA A 151 18.04 9.44 17.96
C ALA A 151 18.01 9.82 16.47
N LEU A 152 17.14 9.18 15.68
CA LEU A 152 16.97 9.46 14.26
C LEU A 152 16.29 10.81 14.03
N GLU A 153 15.38 11.22 14.91
CA GLU A 153 14.82 12.59 14.97
C GLU A 153 15.95 13.61 15.13
N ALA A 154 16.77 13.45 16.17
CA ALA A 154 17.90 14.35 16.43
C ALA A 154 18.93 14.35 15.29
N TRP A 155 19.14 13.20 14.64
CA TRP A 155 20.04 13.08 13.49
C TRP A 155 19.48 13.79 12.25
N LEU A 156 18.19 13.62 11.94
CA LEU A 156 17.54 14.31 10.83
C LEU A 156 17.55 15.83 11.01
N GLU A 157 17.36 16.28 12.25
CA GLU A 157 17.49 17.69 12.66
C GLU A 157 18.88 18.26 12.36
N LYS A 158 19.93 17.54 12.72
CA LYS A 158 21.32 17.92 12.39
C LYS A 158 21.62 17.93 10.90
N ASN A 159 20.90 17.13 10.11
CA ASN A 159 21.09 16.97 8.66
C ASN A 159 20.00 17.69 7.84
N LYS A 160 19.34 18.70 8.41
CA LYS A 160 18.30 19.49 7.72
C LYS A 160 18.80 20.24 6.48
N THR A 161 20.07 20.64 6.48
CA THR A 161 20.67 21.50 5.45
C THR A 161 21.30 20.74 4.28
N VAL A 162 21.30 19.41 4.33
CA VAL A 162 21.79 18.52 3.26
C VAL A 162 20.75 18.39 2.15
#